data_AF-A0A673NMX2-F1
#
_entry.id   AF-A0A673NMX2-F1
#
_cell.length_a   1.000
_cell.length_b   1.000
_cell.length_c   1.000
_cell.angle_alpha   90.00
_cell.angle_beta   90.00
_cell.angle_gamma   90.00
#
_symmetry.space_group_name_H-M   'P 1'
#
loop_
_entity.id
_entity.type
_entity.pdbx_description
1 polymer ?
#
loop_
_entity_poly.entity_id
_entity_poly.type
_entity_poly.pdbx_seq_one_letter_code
_entity_poly.pdbx_strand_id
1 'polypeptide(L)'
;MAGHKRGDWFEREELIGQISDIRVQNLQVEREVVQKRTFTRWMNLHLEKCNPRMEVRDMFCDIQDGKILMALLEELSGCKLVRIISVDFLNHITSSVPMND
;
A
#
# COMPACT_ATOMS: atom_id res chain seq x y z
N MET A 1 -46.27 -8.23 -33.80
CA MET A 1 -46.14 -8.93 -32.50
C MET A 1 -44.70 -9.22 -32.06
N ALA A 2 -43.66 -9.03 -32.89
CA ALA A 2 -42.26 -9.33 -32.52
C ALA A 2 -41.49 -8.18 -31.81
N GLY A 3 -41.97 -6.94 -31.87
CA GLY A 3 -41.27 -5.77 -31.29
C GLY A 3 -41.26 -5.74 -29.77
N HIS A 4 -42.32 -6.24 -29.12
CA HIS A 4 -42.46 -6.21 -27.65
C HIS A 4 -41.48 -7.15 -26.94
N LYS A 5 -41.19 -8.31 -27.53
CA LYS A 5 -40.21 -9.26 -26.98
C LYS A 5 -38.78 -8.70 -27.02
N ARG A 6 -38.43 -7.98 -28.09
CA ARG A 6 -37.08 -7.41 -28.24
C ARG A 6 -36.77 -6.34 -27.18
N GLY A 7 -37.78 -5.55 -26.79
CA GLY A 7 -37.67 -4.56 -25.70
C GLY A 7 -37.46 -5.22 -24.33
N ASP A 8 -38.28 -6.22 -23.99
CA ASP A 8 -38.14 -6.99 -22.74
C ASP A 8 -36.77 -7.69 -22.62
N TRP A 9 -36.25 -8.26 -23.72
CA TRP A 9 -34.89 -8.79 -23.74
C TRP A 9 -33.82 -7.74 -23.47
N PHE A 10 -33.96 -6.53 -24.03
CA PHE A 10 -32.99 -5.46 -23.82
C PHE A 10 -33.01 -4.90 -22.39
N GLU A 11 -34.19 -4.67 -21.83
CA GLU A 11 -34.37 -4.23 -20.43
C GLU A 11 -33.80 -5.25 -19.43
N ARG A 12 -33.92 -6.55 -19.73
CA ARG A 12 -33.31 -7.62 -18.92
C ARG A 12 -31.79 -7.58 -18.97
N GLU A 13 -31.19 -7.44 -20.15
CA GLU A 13 -29.73 -7.37 -20.29
C GLU A 13 -29.17 -6.12 -19.61
N GLU A 14 -29.87 -4.99 -19.71
CA GLU A 14 -29.51 -3.76 -19.01
C GLU A 14 -29.55 -3.96 -17.48
N LEU A 15 -30.62 -4.57 -16.96
CA LEU A 15 -30.74 -4.90 -15.54
C LEU A 15 -29.61 -5.84 -15.07
N ILE A 16 -29.28 -6.87 -15.87
CA ILE A 16 -28.18 -7.79 -15.58
C ILE A 16 -26.84 -7.04 -15.54
N GLY A 17 -26.62 -6.12 -16.48
CA GLY A 17 -25.45 -5.24 -16.50
C GLY A 17 -25.32 -4.42 -15.21
N GLN A 18 -26.39 -3.71 -14.83
CA GLN A 18 -26.42 -2.90 -13.61
C GLN A 18 -26.15 -3.73 -12.34
N ILE A 19 -26.75 -4.92 -12.23
CA ILE A 19 -26.52 -5.83 -11.09
C ILE A 19 -25.05 -6.30 -11.07
N SER A 20 -24.49 -6.61 -12.24
CA SER A 20 -23.09 -7.00 -12.37
C SER A 20 -22.16 -5.86 -11.92
N ASP A 21 -22.41 -4.63 -12.36
CA ASP A 21 -21.61 -3.46 -12.01
C ASP A 21 -21.64 -3.17 -10.50
N ILE A 22 -22.83 -3.21 -9.89
CA ILE A 22 -22.99 -3.07 -8.44
C ILE A 22 -22.19 -4.16 -7.71
N ARG A 23 -22.25 -5.40 -8.19
CA ARG A 23 -21.51 -6.51 -7.57
C ARG A 23 -20.00 -6.30 -7.68
N VAL A 24 -19.51 -5.88 -8.83
CA VAL A 24 -18.07 -5.58 -9.02
C VAL A 24 -17.64 -4.46 -8.09
N GLN A 25 -18.42 -3.38 -7.97
CA GLN A 25 -18.13 -2.27 -7.09
C GLN A 25 -18.10 -2.69 -5.61
N ASN A 26 -19.07 -3.49 -5.16
CA ASN A 26 -19.10 -4.00 -3.79
C ASN A 26 -17.88 -4.88 -3.49
N LEU A 27 -17.52 -5.77 -4.41
CA LEU A 27 -16.33 -6.61 -4.27
C LEU A 27 -15.05 -5.77 -4.22
N GLN A 28 -14.98 -4.67 -4.94
CA GLN A 28 -13.84 -3.76 -4.88
C GLN A 28 -13.74 -3.09 -3.50
N VAL A 29 -14.84 -2.56 -2.96
CA VAL A 29 -14.86 -1.95 -1.63
C VAL A 29 -14.46 -2.97 -0.56
N GLU A 30 -14.99 -4.19 -0.61
CA GLU A 30 -14.61 -5.25 0.33
C GLU A 30 -13.12 -5.59 0.25
N ARG A 31 -12.55 -5.68 -0.96
CA ARG A 31 -11.12 -5.91 -1.16
C ARG A 31 -10.28 -4.80 -0.57
N GLU A 32 -10.64 -3.54 -0.78
CA GLU A 32 -9.93 -2.38 -0.24
C GLU A 32 -9.94 -2.38 1.29
N VAL A 33 -11.10 -2.68 1.90
CA VAL A 33 -11.22 -2.78 3.37
C VAL A 33 -10.37 -3.93 3.93
N VAL A 34 -10.44 -5.11 3.31
CA VAL A 34 -9.66 -6.28 3.75
C VAL A 34 -8.17 -6.03 3.56
N GLN A 35 -7.76 -5.42 2.45
CA GLN A 35 -6.37 -5.09 2.17
C GLN A 35 -5.84 -4.09 3.19
N LYS A 36 -6.58 -2.99 3.46
CA LYS A 36 -6.19 -1.99 4.47
C LYS A 36 -6.04 -2.66 5.84
N ARG A 37 -7.03 -3.44 6.28
CA ARG A 37 -6.99 -4.12 7.58
C ARG A 37 -5.84 -5.11 7.69
N THR A 38 -5.59 -5.87 6.64
CA THR A 38 -4.52 -6.87 6.60
C THR A 38 -3.17 -6.19 6.67
N PHE A 39 -2.97 -5.15 5.87
CA PHE A 39 -1.71 -4.42 5.83
C PHE A 39 -1.44 -3.68 7.14
N THR A 40 -2.43 -2.99 7.72
CA THR A 40 -2.29 -2.33 9.03
C THR A 40 -1.90 -3.32 10.12
N ARG A 41 -2.55 -4.49 10.19
CA ARG A 41 -2.20 -5.54 11.16
C ARG A 41 -0.79 -6.08 10.96
N TRP A 42 -0.42 -6.33 9.71
CA TRP A 42 0.90 -6.81 9.36
C TRP A 42 2.00 -5.79 9.73
N MET A 43 1.77 -4.51 9.46
CA MET A 43 2.69 -3.46 9.91
C MET A 43 2.83 -3.46 11.44
N ASN A 44 1.71 -3.46 12.18
CA ASN A 44 1.73 -3.43 13.65
C ASN A 44 2.44 -4.65 14.26
N LEU A 45 2.33 -5.83 13.65
CA LEU A 45 3.06 -7.05 14.06
C LEU A 45 4.59 -6.90 13.96
N HIS A 46 5.09 -6.06 13.06
CA HIS A 46 6.52 -5.78 12.97
C HIS A 46 6.92 -4.60 13.83
N LEU A 47 6.13 -3.53 13.85
CA LEU A 47 6.42 -2.31 14.59
C LEU A 47 6.38 -2.49 16.12
N GLU A 48 5.68 -3.50 16.63
CA GLU A 48 5.70 -3.85 18.07
C GLU A 48 7.06 -4.35 18.56
N LYS A 49 7.91 -4.83 17.63
CA LYS A 49 9.28 -5.31 17.90
C LYS A 49 10.30 -4.18 17.89
N CYS A 50 9.97 -3.05 17.25
CA CYS A 50 10.84 -1.88 17.20
C CYS A 50 10.99 -1.23 18.58
N ASN A 51 12.11 -0.53 18.79
CA ASN A 51 12.35 0.27 19.99
C ASN A 51 12.80 1.69 19.59
N PRO A 52 12.00 2.75 19.83
CA PRO A 52 10.71 2.72 20.52
C PRO A 52 9.62 2.00 19.72
N ARG A 53 8.62 1.45 20.42
CA ARG A 53 7.47 0.79 19.79
C ARG A 53 6.67 1.80 18.97
N MET A 54 6.23 1.38 17.79
CA MET A 54 5.41 2.18 16.90
C MET A 54 4.10 1.45 16.58
N GLU A 55 3.07 2.20 16.18
CA GLU A 55 1.76 1.68 15.81
C GLU A 55 1.18 2.52 14.67
N VAL A 56 0.51 1.87 13.73
CA VAL A 56 -0.32 2.48 12.69
C VAL A 56 -1.78 2.37 13.10
N ARG A 57 -2.45 3.52 13.17
CA ARG A 57 -3.89 3.68 13.45
C ARG A 57 -4.65 4.10 12.21
N ASP A 58 -4.13 5.07 11.48
CA ASP A 58 -4.57 5.38 10.13
C ASP A 58 -3.40 5.30 9.15
N MET A 59 -3.38 4.21 8.38
CA MET A 59 -2.35 3.93 7.39
C MET A 59 -2.06 5.11 6.47
N PHE A 60 -3.06 5.88 6.02
CA PHE A 60 -2.81 6.96 5.06
C PHE A 60 -2.22 8.22 5.68
N CYS A 61 -2.41 8.43 6.98
CA CYS A 61 -1.86 9.57 7.71
C CYS A 61 -0.50 9.22 8.31
N ASP A 62 -0.41 8.06 8.96
CA ASP A 62 0.73 7.71 9.81
C ASP A 62 2.00 7.39 9.00
N ILE A 63 1.88 7.01 7.72
CA ILE A 63 3.04 6.73 6.87
C ILE A 63 3.59 7.96 6.13
N GLN A 64 2.91 9.11 6.19
CA GLN A 64 3.22 10.27 5.33
C GLN A 64 4.59 10.87 5.59
N ASP A 65 5.04 10.89 6.84
CA ASP A 65 6.34 11.44 7.22
C ASP A 65 7.50 10.45 6.98
N GLY A 66 7.19 9.24 6.52
CA GLY A 66 8.14 8.19 6.18
C GLY A 66 8.77 7.46 7.37
N LYS A 67 8.58 7.90 8.62
CA LYS A 67 9.26 7.29 9.78
C LYS A 67 8.84 5.85 10.01
N ILE A 68 7.54 5.57 9.88
CA ILE A 68 7.00 4.21 10.00
C ILE A 68 7.57 3.31 8.92
N LEU A 69 7.68 3.81 7.68
CA LEU A 69 8.24 3.04 6.57
C LEU A 69 9.72 2.73 6.81
N MET A 70 10.48 3.69 7.33
CA MET A 70 11.89 3.48 7.71
C MET A 70 12.02 2.40 8.79
N ALA A 71 11.27 2.50 9.89
CA ALA A 71 11.32 1.50 10.97
C ALA A 71 10.92 0.10 10.48
N LEU A 72 9.90 0.01 9.63
CA LEU A 72 9.46 -1.24 9.04
C LEU A 72 10.53 -1.85 8.12
N LEU A 73 11.21 -1.03 7.30
CA LEU A 73 12.31 -1.49 6.46
C LEU A 73 13.52 -1.96 7.30
N GLU A 74 13.86 -1.26 8.39
CA GLU A 74 14.91 -1.69 9.32
C GLU A 74 14.57 -3.05 9.96
N GLU A 75 13.33 -3.21 10.43
CA GLU A 75 12.86 -4.46 11.05
C GLU A 75 12.84 -5.63 10.06
N LEU A 76 12.36 -5.41 8.84
CA LEU A 76 12.28 -6.46 7.81
C LEU A 76 13.65 -6.84 7.25
N SER A 77 14.58 -5.88 7.14
CA SER A 77 15.94 -6.13 6.64
C SER A 77 16.90 -6.62 7.72
N GLY A 78 16.58 -6.40 9.00
CA GLY A 78 17.50 -6.62 10.12
C GLY A 78 18.68 -5.64 10.16
N CYS A 79 18.67 -4.59 9.34
CA CYS A 79 19.76 -3.63 9.19
C CYS A 79 19.31 -2.23 9.62
N LYS A 80 20.18 -1.50 10.34
CA LYS A 80 19.92 -0.08 10.66
C LYS A 80 20.15 0.79 9.42
N LEU A 81 19.09 1.42 8.91
CA LEU A 81 19.10 2.27 7.71
C LEU A 81 19.87 3.56 7.92
N VAL A 82 19.96 4.09 9.14
CA VAL A 82 20.82 5.25 9.46
C VAL A 82 22.28 5.01 9.04
N ARG A 83 22.73 3.74 9.07
CA ARG A 83 24.06 3.39 8.57
C ARG A 83 24.12 3.40 7.04
N ILE A 84 23.13 2.83 6.35
CA ILE A 84 23.14 2.71 4.89
C ILE A 84 23.15 4.08 4.21
N ILE A 85 22.27 5.01 4.62
CA ILE A 85 22.23 6.36 4.02
C ILE A 85 23.53 7.12 4.30
N SER A 86 24.10 6.97 5.50
CA SER A 86 25.37 7.63 5.84
C SER A 86 26.55 7.03 5.09
N VAL A 87 26.61 5.70 4.88
CA VAL A 87 27.73 5.07 4.18
C VAL A 87 27.66 5.36 2.68
N ASP A 88 26.48 5.32 2.06
CA ASP A 88 26.32 5.65 0.65
C ASP A 88 26.59 7.14 0.36
N PHE A 89 26.13 8.04 1.25
CA PHE A 89 26.42 9.46 1.16
C PHE A 89 27.90 9.76 1.38
N LEU A 90 28.56 9.12 2.36
CA LEU A 90 30.00 9.29 2.60
C LEU A 90 30.84 8.67 1.49
N ASN A 91 30.48 7.50 0.96
CA ASN A 91 31.16 6.86 -0.17
C ASN A 91 31.10 7.74 -1.43
N HIS A 92 29.97 8.42 -1.65
CA HIS A 92 29.81 9.38 -2.74
C HIS A 92 30.72 10.61 -2.56
N ILE A 93 30.90 11.10 -1.33
CA ILE A 93 31.82 12.21 -1.01
C ILE A 93 33.29 11.76 -1.12
N THR A 94 33.66 10.59 -0.61
CA THR A 94 35.05 10.11 -0.64
C THR A 94 35.49 9.69 -2.05
N SER A 95 34.57 9.24 -2.90
CA SER A 95 34.85 8.93 -4.31
C SER A 95 35.00 10.18 -5.19
N SER A 96 34.63 11.36 -4.70
CA SER A 96 34.66 12.63 -5.46
C SER A 96 35.77 13.59 -5.05
N VAL A 97 36.66 13.19 -4.13
CA VAL A 97 37.91 13.93 -3.85
C VAL A 97 39.03 13.34 -4.72
N PRO A 98 39.47 14.00 -5.81
CA PRO A 98 40.71 13.62 -6.45
C PRO A 98 41.84 13.86 -5.45
N MET A 99 42.56 12.79 -5.09
CA MET A 99 43.93 12.94 -4.60
C MET A 99 44.71 13.63 -5.72
N ASN A 100 44.95 14.94 -5.59
CA ASN A 100 45.90 15.62 -6.44
C ASN A 100 47.30 15.15 -6.04
N ASP A 101 48.05 14.64 -7.02
CA ASP A 101 49.50 14.40 -6.94
C ASP A 101 50.29 15.70 -6.82
#